data_AF-X0VXE4-F1
#
_entry.id   AF-X0VXE4-F1
#
_cell.length_a   1.000
_cell.length_b   1.000
_cell.length_c   1.000
_cell.angle_alpha   90.00
_cell.angle_beta   90.00
_cell.angle_gamma   90.00
#
_symmetry.space_group_name_H-M   'P 1'
#
loop_
_entity.id
_entity.type
_entity.pdbx_description
1 polymer ?
#
loop_
_entity_poly.entity_id
_entity_poly.type
_entity_poly.pdbx_seq_one_letter_code
_entity_poly.pdbx_strand_id
1 'polypeptide(L)' 'MAKISPFAPQLLPELPVVDGVRLAACAAGIRYPGRTDLLLALFDPATTVAGVLTTSKT' A
#
# COMPACT_ATOMS: atom_id res chain seq x y z
N MET A 1 20.98 -4.72 -3.34
CA MET A 1 19.64 -5.31 -3.09
C MET A 1 19.48 -5.54 -1.60
N ALA A 2 18.37 -5.15 -1.00
CA ALA A 2 18.14 -5.35 0.43
C ALA A 2 18.01 -6.85 0.76
N LYS A 3 18.47 -7.27 1.94
CA LYS A 3 18.31 -8.65 2.44
C LYS A 3 16.81 -8.93 2.56
N ILE A 4 16.32 -9.97 1.87
CA ILE A 4 14.93 -10.42 1.99
C ILE A 4 14.69 -10.83 3.45
N SER A 5 13.58 -10.37 4.03
CA SER A 5 13.20 -10.68 5.41
C SER A 5 13.08 -12.19 5.60
N PRO A 6 13.56 -12.77 6.71
CA PRO A 6 13.34 -14.19 7.01
C PRO A 6 11.85 -14.54 7.21
N PHE A 7 11.00 -13.53 7.41
CA PHE A 7 9.55 -13.68 7.51
C PHE A 7 8.82 -13.37 6.21
N ALA A 8 9.54 -13.08 5.11
CA ALA A 8 8.90 -12.86 3.83
C ALA A 8 8.20 -14.16 3.38
N PRO A 9 6.89 -14.14 3.10
CA PRO A 9 6.22 -15.32 2.56
C PRO A 9 6.79 -15.67 1.17
N GLN A 10 6.90 -16.96 0.88
CA GLN A 10 7.40 -17.44 -0.41
C GLN A 10 6.44 -17.14 -1.57
N LEU A 11 5.14 -17.08 -1.26
CA LEU A 11 4.07 -16.76 -2.19
C LEU A 11 3.20 -15.66 -1.56
N LEU A 12 2.95 -14.61 -2.33
CA LEU A 12 1.91 -13.64 -2.01
C LEU A 12 0.64 -14.07 -2.75
N PRO A 13 -0.53 -14.09 -2.08
CA PRO A 13 -1.78 -14.35 -2.77
C PRO A 13 -2.02 -13.25 -3.82
N GLU A 14 -2.62 -13.64 -4.94
CA GLU A 14 -3.11 -12.68 -5.91
C GLU A 14 -4.28 -11.91 -5.29
N LEU A 15 -4.17 -10.59 -5.26
CA LEU A 15 -5.23 -9.73 -4.75
C LEU A 15 -6.35 -9.67 -5.79
N PRO A 16 -7.58 -10.13 -5.47
CA PRO A 16 -8.69 -9.98 -6.39
C PRO A 16 -9.00 -8.50 -6.59
N VAL A 17 -9.51 -8.17 -7.77
CA VAL A 17 -10.01 -6.82 -8.05
C VAL A 17 -11.15 -6.52 -7.09
N VAL A 18 -11.10 -5.34 -6.47
CA VAL A 18 -12.18 -4.79 -5.66
C VAL A 18 -12.86 -3.71 -6.49
N ASP A 19 -14.11 -3.97 -6.87
CA ASP A 19 -14.88 -3.02 -7.68
C ASP A 19 -14.98 -1.65 -6.98
N GLY A 20 -14.78 -0.59 -7.75
CA GLY A 20 -14.78 0.79 -7.25
C GLY A 20 -13.51 1.22 -6.52
N VAL A 21 -12.47 0.38 -6.46
CA VAL A 21 -11.16 0.70 -5.88
C VAL A 21 -10.08 0.67 -6.94
N ARG A 22 -9.26 1.74 -7.01
CA ARG A 22 -8.08 1.82 -7.87
C ARG A 22 -6.86 2.18 -7.05
N LEU A 23 -5.80 1.40 -7.19
CA LEU A 23 -4.53 1.60 -6.50
C LEU A 23 -3.44 1.92 -7.52
N ALA A 24 -2.63 2.94 -7.23
CA ALA A 24 -1.44 3.27 -8.00
C ALA A 24 -0.31 3.65 -7.05
N ALA A 25 0.92 3.32 -7.44
CA ALA A 25 2.10 3.71 -6.66
C ALA A 25 3.17 4.29 -7.58
N CYS A 26 3.91 5.28 -7.10
CA CYS A 26 4.98 5.92 -7.86
C CYS A 26 6.18 6.26 -6.98
N ALA A 27 7.32 6.51 -7.62
CA ALA A 27 8.49 7.09 -6.98
C ALA A 27 8.36 8.62 -7.03
N ALA A 28 7.75 9.19 -5.99
CA ALA A 28 7.56 10.65 -5.85
C ALA A 28 8.80 11.36 -5.28
N GLY A 29 9.80 10.60 -4.79
CA GLY A 29 11.06 11.16 -4.29
C GLY A 29 10.94 11.79 -2.90
N ILE A 30 9.93 11.39 -2.12
CA ILE A 30 9.67 11.85 -0.75
C ILE A 30 10.76 11.38 0.20
N ARG A 31 11.27 10.16 0.01
CA ARG A 31 12.27 9.57 0.90
C ARG A 31 13.62 9.37 0.25
N TYR A 32 13.71 8.48 -0.73
CA TYR A 32 14.96 8.16 -1.45
C TYR A 32 14.70 8.04 -2.95
N PRO A 33 15.60 8.55 -3.82
CA PRO A 33 15.46 8.43 -5.26
C PRO A 33 15.32 6.97 -5.73
N GLY A 34 14.44 6.75 -6.71
CA GLY A 34 14.24 5.44 -7.33
C GLY A 34 13.41 4.43 -6.52
N ARG A 35 12.93 4.81 -5.33
CA ARG A 35 12.01 3.98 -4.54
C ARG A 35 10.57 4.42 -4.76
N THR A 36 9.68 3.46 -5.05
CA THR A 36 8.23 3.66 -4.95
C THR A 36 7.88 4.00 -3.50
N ASP A 37 7.49 5.24 -3.26
CA ASP A 37 7.35 5.81 -1.93
C ASP A 37 6.03 6.58 -1.72
N LEU A 38 5.21 6.68 -2.76
CA LEU A 38 3.85 7.21 -2.67
C LEU A 38 2.85 6.15 -3.16
N LEU A 39 1.78 5.97 -2.39
CA LEU A 39 0.60 5.20 -2.76
C LEU A 39 -0.59 6.17 -2.90
N LEU A 40 -1.34 6.03 -3.98
CA LEU A 40 -2.63 6.66 -4.17
C LEU A 40 -3.71 5.57 -4.23
N ALA A 41 -4.72 5.71 -3.37
CA ALA A 41 -5.94 4.92 -3.42
C ALA A 41 -7.11 5.82 -3.83
N LEU A 42 -7.78 5.45 -4.92
CA LEU A 42 -8.95 6.15 -5.45
C LEU A 42 -10.18 5.26 -5.26
N PHE A 43 -11.23 5.87 -4.72
CA PHE A 43 -12.52 5.24 -4.47
C PHE A 43 -13.58 5.92 -5.32
N ASP A 44 -14.49 5.11 -5.89
CA ASP A 44 -15.60 5.63 -6.68
C ASP A 44 -16.61 6.42 -5.83
N PRO A 45 -17.43 7.29 -6.45
CA PRO A 45 -18.47 8.01 -5.73
C PRO A 45 -19.40 7.07 -4.96
N ALA A 46 -19.87 7.51 -3.79
CA ALA A 46 -20.70 6.74 -2.85
C ALA A 46 -20.02 5.55 -2.14
N THR A 47 -18.71 5.32 -2.31
CA THR A 47 -17.97 4.38 -1.46
C THR A 47 -17.98 4.84 0.00
N THR A 48 -18.35 3.94 0.93
CA THR A 48 -18.24 4.16 2.37
C THR A 48 -16.91 3.64 2.88
N VAL A 49 -16.22 4.42 3.72
CA VAL A 49 -14.93 4.05 4.29
C VAL A 49 -15.00 3.92 5.81
N ALA A 50 -14.25 2.98 6.35
CA ALA A 50 -14.04 2.84 7.79
C ALA A 50 -12.56 2.56 8.05
N GLY A 51 -12.07 2.97 9.22
CA GLY A 51 -10.68 2.76 9.61
C GLY A 51 -10.50 2.90 11.11
N VAL A 52 -9.50 2.21 11.63
CA VAL A 52 -9.01 2.37 13.00
C VAL A 52 -7.54 2.75 12.94
N LEU A 53 -7.08 3.50 13.94
CA LEU A 53 -5.70 3.95 14.03
C LEU A 53 -4.92 3.07 15.03
N THR A 54 -3.59 3.12 14.92
CA THR A 54 -2.71 2.52 15.93
C THR A 54 -2.94 3.16 17.31
N THR A 55 -2.80 2.37 18.37
CA THR A 55 -2.85 2.86 19.76
C THR A 55 -1.45 3.14 20.34
N SER A 56 -0.42 3.17 19.49
CA SER A 56 0.96 3.52 19.89
C SER A 56 1.00 4.89 20.56
N LYS A 57 1.73 5.00 21.67
CA LYS A 57 1.97 6.27 22.39
C LYS A 57 3.31 6.93 22.02
N THR A 58 4.16 6.19 21.32
CA THR A 58 5.44 6.62 20.76
C THR A 58 5.29 6.93 19.29
#